data_AF-A0A820NJM5-F1
#
_entry.id   AF-A0A820NJM5-F1
#
_cell.length_a   1.000
_cell.length_b   1.000
_cell.length_c   1.000
_cell.angle_alpha   90.00
_cell.angle_beta   90.00
_cell.angle_gamma   90.00
#
_symmetry.space_group_name_H-M   'P 1'
#
loop_
_entity.id
_entity.type
_entity.pdbx_description
1 polymer ?
#
loop_
_entity_poly.entity_id
_entity_poly.type
_entity_poly.pdbx_seq_one_letter_code
_entity_poly.pdbx_strand_id
1 'polypeptide(L)'
;MPTFFDGDIICRLVTFLMLFSTYISVYTLVVMTIDRYQAIVHPLSTYTWTSHTGLFYMIAVWCLSIILALPQLFIFRSEYDPINKIKGCRAKFLGKDKTWELAYIVWTIVVQFFLP
;
A
#
# COMPACT_ATOMS: atom_id res chain seq x y z
N MET A 1 -4.88 -25.23 10.76
CA MET A 1 -5.98 -24.76 9.90
C MET A 1 -5.64 -25.13 8.46
N PRO A 2 -6.61 -25.56 7.65
CA PRO A 2 -6.33 -26.25 6.40
C PRO A 2 -5.86 -25.23 5.35
N THR A 3 -4.69 -25.46 4.76
CA THR A 3 -4.10 -24.61 3.73
C THR A 3 -4.74 -24.94 2.38
N PHE A 4 -5.94 -24.39 2.12
CA PHE A 4 -6.70 -24.62 0.88
C PHE A 4 -6.10 -23.93 -0.36
N PHE A 5 -5.09 -23.10 -0.17
CA PHE A 5 -4.21 -22.57 -1.21
C PHE A 5 -2.77 -22.83 -0.77
N ASP A 6 -1.83 -22.88 -1.72
CA ASP A 6 -0.42 -22.77 -1.38
C ASP A 6 -0.25 -21.56 -0.45
N GLY A 7 0.18 -21.81 0.79
CA GLY A 7 0.21 -20.80 1.85
C GLY A 7 1.04 -19.57 1.47
N ASP A 8 1.89 -19.73 0.45
CA ASP A 8 2.68 -18.69 -0.18
C ASP A 8 1.82 -17.64 -0.90
N ILE A 9 0.82 -18.07 -1.66
CA ILE A 9 -0.07 -17.18 -2.42
C ILE A 9 -0.89 -16.33 -1.45
N ILE A 10 -1.48 -16.95 -0.42
CA ILE A 10 -2.24 -16.23 0.60
C ILE A 10 -1.34 -15.26 1.38
N CYS A 11 -0.14 -15.71 1.78
CA CYS A 11 0.84 -14.86 2.48
C CYS A 11 1.16 -13.59 1.69
N ARG A 12 1.46 -13.72 0.40
CA ARG A 12 1.75 -12.59 -0.50
C ARG A 12 0.54 -11.68 -0.70
N LEU A 13 -0.63 -12.26 -0.95
CA LEU A 13 -1.84 -11.47 -1.18
C LEU A 13 -2.27 -10.69 0.07
N VAL A 14 -2.23 -11.31 1.25
CA VAL A 14 -2.62 -10.64 2.51
C VAL A 14 -1.66 -9.50 2.84
N THR A 15 -0.35 -9.71 2.70
CA THR A 15 0.66 -8.67 2.95
C THR A 15 0.56 -7.52 1.94
N PHE A 16 0.34 -7.84 0.67
CA PHE A 16 0.03 -6.85 -0.36
C PHE A 16 -1.22 -6.03 -0.03
N LEU A 17 -2.35 -6.70 0.26
CA LEU A 17 -3.62 -6.04 0.52
C LEU A 17 -3.55 -5.15 1.77
N MET A 18 -2.85 -5.61 2.82
CA MET A 18 -2.65 -4.82 4.03
C MET A 18 -1.96 -3.49 3.73
N LEU A 19 -0.82 -3.52 3.03
CA LEU A 19 -0.08 -2.30 2.69
C LEU A 19 -0.84 -1.43 1.68
N PHE A 20 -1.47 -2.05 0.69
CA PHE A 20 -2.30 -1.39 -0.30
C PHE A 20 -3.47 -0.62 0.34
N SER A 21 -4.19 -1.23 1.28
CA SER A 21 -5.28 -0.57 2.02
C SER A 21 -4.78 0.62 2.83
N THR A 22 -3.59 0.51 3.43
CA THR A 22 -2.97 1.64 4.13
C THR A 22 -2.67 2.80 3.19
N TYR A 23 -2.06 2.57 2.03
CA TYR A 23 -1.78 3.62 1.05
C TYR A 23 -3.04 4.27 0.48
N ILE A 24 -4.04 3.47 0.09
CA ILE A 24 -5.30 4.00 -0.41
C ILE A 24 -5.95 4.91 0.63
N SER A 25 -5.99 4.49 1.89
CA SER A 25 -6.64 5.28 2.94
C SER A 25 -5.99 6.65 3.09
N VAL A 26 -4.65 6.71 3.16
CA VAL A 26 -3.91 7.97 3.31
C VAL A 26 -4.11 8.88 2.10
N TYR A 27 -3.92 8.38 0.89
CA TYR A 27 -4.02 9.20 -0.31
C TYR A 27 -5.46 9.64 -0.62
N THR A 28 -6.46 8.82 -0.29
CA THR A 28 -7.86 9.24 -0.43
C THR A 28 -8.18 10.37 0.54
N LEU A 29 -7.68 10.31 1.78
CA LEU A 29 -7.86 11.40 2.75
C LEU A 29 -7.27 12.71 2.25
N VAL A 30 -6.08 12.68 1.64
CA VAL A 30 -5.43 13.85 1.03
C VAL A 30 -6.30 14.45 -0.07
N VAL A 31 -6.79 13.63 -0.98
CA VAL A 31 -7.69 14.08 -2.06
C VAL A 31 -8.96 14.68 -1.49
N MET A 32 -9.55 14.07 -0.45
CA MET A 32 -10.72 14.64 0.24
C MET A 32 -10.39 16.00 0.88
N THR A 33 -9.22 16.15 1.54
CA THR A 33 -8.81 17.42 2.13
C THR A 33 -8.61 18.50 1.07
N ILE A 34 -7.99 18.16 -0.07
CA ILE A 34 -7.79 19.08 -1.19
C ILE A 34 -9.14 19.50 -1.78
N ASP A 35 -10.04 18.54 -2.02
CA ASP A 35 -11.41 18.80 -2.48
C ASP A 35 -12.13 19.79 -1.57
N ARG A 36 -12.13 19.53 -0.26
CA ARG A 36 -12.76 20.42 0.74
C ARG A 36 -12.10 21.80 0.76
N TYR A 37 -10.78 21.88 0.66
CA TYR A 37 -10.04 23.15 0.59
C TYR A 37 -10.44 23.95 -0.66
N GLN A 38 -10.49 23.32 -1.84
CA GLN A 38 -10.90 23.94 -3.09
C GLN A 38 -12.37 24.42 -3.03
N ALA A 39 -13.27 23.61 -2.46
CA ALA A 39 -14.67 23.98 -2.28
C ALA A 39 -14.87 25.23 -1.43
N ILE A 40 -14.03 25.44 -0.41
CA ILE A 40 -14.10 26.59 0.50
C ILE A 40 -13.49 27.84 -0.13
N VAL A 41 -12.29 27.72 -0.72
CA VAL A 41 -11.52 28.88 -1.21
C VAL A 41 -11.95 29.30 -2.62
N HIS A 42 -12.39 28.37 -3.47
CA HIS A 42 -12.77 28.61 -4.87
C HIS A 42 -14.18 28.07 -5.18
N PRO A 43 -15.24 28.68 -4.61
CA PRO A 43 -16.62 28.20 -4.73
C PRO A 43 -17.14 28.14 -6.18
N LEU A 44 -16.65 29.00 -7.08
CA LEU A 44 -17.04 29.03 -8.50
C LEU A 44 -16.25 28.04 -9.39
N SER A 45 -15.01 27.69 -9.01
CA SER A 45 -14.21 26.68 -9.73
C SER A 45 -14.58 25.25 -9.34
N THR A 46 -15.21 25.06 -8.19
CA THR A 46 -15.62 23.73 -7.70
C THR A 46 -16.81 23.18 -8.50
N TYR A 47 -17.65 24.05 -9.07
CA TYR A 47 -18.73 23.65 -9.99
C TYR A 47 -18.20 23.00 -11.28
N THR A 48 -17.02 23.40 -11.76
CA THR A 48 -16.33 22.79 -12.90
C THR A 48 -15.39 21.65 -12.50
N TRP A 49 -15.15 21.44 -11.21
CA TRP A 49 -14.53 20.23 -10.65
C TRP A 49 -15.56 19.08 -10.67
N THR A 50 -16.03 18.79 -11.89
CA THR A 50 -17.02 17.79 -12.22
C THR A 50 -16.62 16.39 -11.72
N SER A 51 -17.61 15.50 -11.57
CA SER A 51 -17.45 14.06 -11.30
C SER A 51 -16.30 13.39 -12.08
N HIS A 52 -16.00 13.86 -13.29
CA HIS A 52 -14.90 13.34 -14.11
C HIS A 52 -13.50 13.60 -13.51
N THR A 53 -13.28 14.76 -12.89
CA THR A 53 -11.98 15.10 -12.28
C THR A 53 -11.78 14.32 -10.98
N GLY A 54 -12.82 14.18 -10.17
CA GLY A 54 -12.79 13.35 -8.96
C GLY A 54 -12.52 11.87 -9.27
N LEU A 55 -13.17 11.32 -10.31
CA LEU A 55 -12.92 9.96 -10.77
C LEU A 55 -11.47 9.76 -11.23
N PHE A 56 -10.90 10.72 -11.95
CA PHE A 56 -9.50 10.67 -12.38
C PHE A 56 -8.54 10.60 -11.18
N TYR A 57 -8.73 11.45 -10.15
CA TYR A 57 -7.92 11.41 -8.95
C TYR A 57 -8.06 10.08 -8.19
N MET A 58 -9.27 9.54 -8.09
CA MET A 58 -9.48 8.23 -7.48
C MET A 58 -8.74 7.12 -8.24
N ILE A 59 -8.85 7.08 -9.56
CA ILE A 59 -8.11 6.09 -10.37
C ILE A 59 -6.60 6.26 -10.16
N ALA A 60 -6.09 7.49 -10.13
CA ALA A 60 -4.67 7.77 -9.87
C ALA A 60 -4.23 7.26 -8.49
N VAL A 61 -5.02 7.48 -7.44
CA VAL A 61 -4.76 6.97 -6.08
C VAL A 61 -4.70 5.45 -6.06
N TRP A 62 -5.65 4.78 -6.73
CA TRP A 62 -5.66 3.32 -6.82
C TRP A 62 -4.41 2.80 -7.54
N CYS A 63 -4.06 3.35 -8.71
CA CYS A 63 -2.88 2.97 -9.46
C CYS A 63 -1.59 3.19 -8.66
N LEU A 64 -1.43 4.38 -8.05
CA LEU A 64 -0.27 4.71 -7.24
C LEU A 64 -0.13 3.75 -6.04
N SER A 65 -1.22 3.48 -5.33
CA SER A 65 -1.23 2.56 -4.20
C SER A 65 -0.87 1.13 -4.61
N ILE A 66 -1.35 0.66 -5.77
CA ILE A 66 -0.95 -0.64 -6.32
C ILE A 66 0.55 -0.65 -6.58
N ILE A 67 1.07 0.33 -7.31
CA ILE A 67 2.49 0.40 -7.69
C ILE A 67 3.38 0.38 -6.44
N LEU A 68 3.03 1.13 -5.40
CA LEU A 68 3.79 1.19 -4.15
C LEU A 68 3.68 -0.08 -3.30
N ALA A 69 2.56 -0.81 -3.40
CA ALA A 69 2.35 -2.07 -2.69
C ALA A 69 2.92 -3.29 -3.42
N LEU A 70 3.12 -3.23 -4.75
CA LEU A 70 3.64 -4.33 -5.58
C LEU A 70 4.90 -5.04 -5.02
N PRO A 71 5.90 -4.34 -4.44
CA PRO A 71 7.08 -5.01 -3.87
C PRO A 71 6.76 -6.07 -2.82
N GLN A 72 5.63 -5.95 -2.11
CA GLN A 72 5.20 -6.93 -1.10
C GLN A 72 5.05 -8.34 -1.67
N LEU A 73 4.55 -8.47 -2.91
CA LEU A 73 4.35 -9.76 -3.58
C LEU A 73 5.66 -10.51 -3.90
N PHE A 74 6.77 -9.77 -3.97
CA PHE A 74 8.11 -10.29 -4.24
C PHE A 74 8.92 -10.50 -2.97
N ILE A 75 8.74 -9.63 -1.97
CA ILE A 75 9.48 -9.65 -0.71
C ILE A 75 8.94 -10.73 0.24
N PHE A 76 7.62 -10.87 0.36
CA PHE A 76 7.03 -11.81 1.32
C PHE A 76 6.92 -13.21 0.74
N ARG A 77 7.28 -14.20 1.56
CA ARG A 77 7.15 -15.61 1.21
C ARG A 77 6.75 -16.46 2.40
N SER A 78 5.98 -17.51 2.16
CA SER A 78 5.74 -18.51 3.18
C SER A 78 6.98 -19.38 3.37
N GLU A 79 7.45 -19.48 4.61
CA GLU A 79 8.60 -20.30 4.98
C GLU A 79 8.23 -21.20 6.17
N TYR A 80 8.71 -22.45 6.13
CA TYR A 80 8.53 -23.37 7.24
C TYR A 80 9.58 -23.07 8.31
N ASP A 81 9.12 -22.78 9.53
CA ASP A 81 9.98 -22.59 10.68
C ASP A 81 10.23 -23.94 11.37
N PRO A 82 11.46 -24.49 11.35
CA PRO A 82 11.76 -25.79 11.94
C PRO A 82 11.74 -25.77 13.47
N ILE A 83 11.94 -24.61 14.11
CA ILE A 83 11.96 -24.47 15.57
C ILE A 83 10.54 -24.51 16.10
N ASN A 84 9.67 -23.68 15.52
CA ASN A 84 8.28 -23.55 15.95
C ASN A 84 7.34 -24.58 15.28
N LYS A 85 7.84 -25.34 14.31
CA LYS A 85 7.07 -26.31 13.48
C LYS A 85 5.84 -25.70 12.81
N ILE A 86 5.87 -24.40 12.54
CA ILE A 86 4.76 -23.62 11.95
C ILE A 86 5.22 -23.04 10.61
N LYS A 87 4.32 -23.03 9.61
CA LYS A 87 4.52 -22.25 8.38
C LYS A 87 4.17 -20.79 8.65
N GLY A 88 5.16 -19.90 8.60
CA GLY A 88 4.99 -18.46 8.78
C GLY A 88 5.14 -17.70 7.47
N CYS A 89 4.63 -16.48 7.43
CA CYS A 89 4.87 -15.53 6.33
C CYS A 89 6.00 -14.59 6.75
N ARG A 90 7.12 -14.59 6.03
CA ARG A 90 8.29 -13.75 6.34
C ARG A 90 8.78 -12.98 5.12
N ALA A 91 9.30 -11.78 5.37
CA ALA A 91 9.97 -10.98 4.36
C ALA A 91 11.37 -11.56 4.08
N LYS A 92 11.69 -11.73 2.79
CA LYS A 92 12.99 -12.22 2.31
C LYS A 92 13.60 -11.15 1.41
N PHE A 93 14.47 -10.33 1.99
CA PHE A 93 15.23 -9.33 1.24
C PHE A 93 16.41 -9.99 0.52
N LEU A 94 16.79 -9.44 -0.65
CA LEU A 94 17.90 -9.96 -1.46
C LEU A 94 19.28 -9.80 -0.76
N GLY A 95 19.41 -8.83 0.15
CA GLY A 95 20.58 -8.69 0.99
C GLY A 95 20.45 -9.49 2.28
N LYS A 96 21.54 -10.16 2.69
CA LYS A 96 21.63 -10.87 3.97
C LYS A 96 21.64 -9.90 5.18
N ASP A 97 21.86 -8.61 4.92
CA ASP A 97 21.98 -7.55 5.93
C ASP A 97 20.65 -6.86 6.24
N LYS A 98 20.41 -6.57 7.52
CA LYS A 98 19.25 -5.82 8.03
C LYS A 98 19.07 -4.42 7.41
N THR A 99 20.11 -3.88 6.77
CA THR A 99 20.10 -2.56 6.13
C THR A 99 19.01 -2.45 5.06
N TRP A 100 18.78 -3.51 4.28
CA TRP A 100 17.76 -3.50 3.21
C TRP A 100 16.34 -3.51 3.76
N GLU A 101 16.11 -4.25 4.83
CA GLU A 101 14.84 -4.25 5.56
C GLU A 101 14.55 -2.87 6.14
N LEU A 102 15.53 -2.26 6.82
CA LEU A 102 15.39 -0.93 7.38
C LEU A 102 15.16 0.13 6.29
N ALA A 103 15.93 0.08 5.21
CA ALA A 103 15.78 1.00 4.08
C ALA A 103 14.38 0.90 3.46
N TYR A 104 13.86 -0.32 3.30
CA TYR A 104 12.49 -0.54 2.80
C TYR A 104 11.45 0.04 3.75
N ILE A 105 11.56 -0.24 5.05
CA ILE A 105 10.63 0.29 6.07
C ILE A 105 10.66 1.82 6.07
N VAL A 106 11.86 2.42 6.12
CA VAL A 106 12.03 3.88 6.09
C VAL A 106 11.44 4.46 4.80
N TRP A 107 11.70 3.84 3.64
CA TRP A 107 11.11 4.26 2.37
C TRP A 107 9.58 4.24 2.41
N THR A 108 8.96 3.16 2.89
CA THR A 108 7.50 3.08 2.99
C THR A 108 6.92 4.16 3.90
N ILE A 109 7.56 4.44 5.04
CA ILE A 109 7.13 5.49 5.97
C ILE A 109 7.29 6.87 5.35
N VAL A 110 8.42 7.14 4.69
CA VAL A 110 8.69 8.42 4.01
C VAL A 110 7.65 8.65 2.91
N VAL A 111 7.41 7.65 2.07
CA VAL A 111 6.37 7.74 1.03
C VAL A 111 4.97 7.90 1.63
N GLN A 112 4.69 7.27 2.77
CA GLN A 112 3.39 7.45 3.42
C GLN A 112 3.22 8.80 4.12
N PHE A 113 4.31 9.49 4.50
CA PHE A 113 4.26 10.73 5.26
C PHE A 113 4.54 12.00 4.43
N PHE A 114 5.34 11.89 3.37
CA PHE A 114 5.76 13.04 2.54
C PHE A 114 5.10 13.11 1.15
N LEU A 115 4.53 12.02 0.64
CA LEU A 115 3.63 12.04 -0.52
C LEU A 115 2.14 12.35 -0.21
N PRO A 116 1.64 12.40 1.04
CA PRO A 116 0.40 13.08 1.41
C PRO A 116 0.45 14.61 1.27
#